data_AF-A0AA40E0M4-F1
#
_entry.id   AF-A0AA40E0M4-F1
#
_cell.length_a   1.000
_cell.length_b   1.000
_cell.length_c   1.000
_cell.angle_alpha   90.00
_cell.angle_beta   90.00
_cell.angle_gamma   90.00
#
_symmetry.space_group_name_H-M   'P 1'
#
loop_
_entity.id
_entity.type
_entity.pdbx_description
1 polymer ?
#
loop_
_entity_poly.entity_id
_entity_poly.type
_entity_poly.pdbx_seq_one_letter_code
_entity_poly.pdbx_strand_id
1 'polypeptide(L)'
;MSYSNNMAGSRPQTAPDLSVRCVSALDAARDSDDNALVLTCDQLQQVNDFRKLLDSTEDTDQLQLCAEKCSELLGHGTSLQLLIAAYDDVMSAACCGYKNKKQEKVDNNAERDEWDRYFGVATSAAEVKSNCLSALKAVATRWGREVVLHYPWASKGKYFWNLLRAAALHVPTWLMPRWY
;
A
#
# COMPACT_ATOMS: atom_id res chain seq x y z
N MET A 1 -6.61 -19.48 -61.67
CA MET A 1 -6.99 -19.54 -60.25
C MET A 1 -6.03 -20.45 -59.54
N SER A 2 -5.28 -19.93 -58.56
CA SER A 2 -4.82 -20.63 -57.35
C SER A 2 -3.83 -19.71 -56.63
N TYR A 3 -4.34 -19.00 -55.61
CA TYR A 3 -3.55 -18.36 -54.58
C TYR A 3 -3.10 -19.43 -53.58
N SER A 4 -1.87 -19.36 -53.10
CA SER A 4 -1.47 -20.03 -51.85
C SER A 4 -0.48 -19.13 -51.13
N ASN A 5 -1.04 -18.46 -50.12
CA ASN A 5 -0.36 -17.54 -49.23
C ASN A 5 0.46 -18.32 -48.19
N ASN A 6 1.59 -17.71 -47.85
CA ASN A 6 2.51 -18.08 -46.79
C ASN A 6 1.80 -18.18 -45.42
N MET A 7 1.94 -19.31 -44.73
CA MET A 7 1.72 -19.43 -43.30
C MET A 7 3.08 -19.41 -42.60
N ALA A 8 3.55 -18.21 -42.25
CA ALA A 8 4.63 -18.06 -41.29
C ALA A 8 4.07 -18.44 -39.91
N GLY A 9 4.59 -19.52 -39.34
CA GLY A 9 4.26 -19.94 -37.98
C GLY A 9 4.70 -18.88 -36.97
N SER A 10 3.72 -18.21 -36.37
CA SER A 10 3.93 -17.30 -35.26
C SER A 10 4.51 -18.05 -34.06
N ARG A 11 5.74 -17.72 -33.70
CA ARG A 11 6.39 -18.03 -32.44
C ARG A 11 5.51 -17.52 -31.28
N PRO A 12 5.31 -18.27 -30.19
CA PRO A 12 4.60 -17.77 -29.03
C PRO A 12 5.37 -16.58 -28.44
N GLN A 13 4.67 -15.46 -28.27
CA GLN A 13 5.17 -14.27 -27.61
C GLN A 13 5.56 -14.63 -26.18
N THR A 14 6.86 -14.55 -25.90
CA THR A 14 7.40 -14.38 -24.55
C THR A 14 6.70 -13.20 -23.88
N ALA A 15 6.01 -13.47 -22.77
CA ALA A 15 5.42 -12.46 -21.90
C ALA A 15 6.52 -11.48 -21.43
N PRO A 16 6.43 -10.18 -21.73
CA PRO A 16 7.35 -9.21 -21.20
C PRO A 16 6.56 -8.14 -20.44
N ASP A 17 6.09 -8.40 -19.21
CA ASP A 17 5.48 -7.28 -18.45
C ASP A 17 5.44 -7.39 -16.92
N LEU A 18 6.43 -8.02 -16.30
CA LEU A 18 6.64 -7.90 -14.85
C LEU A 18 7.92 -7.11 -14.49
N SER A 19 8.62 -6.52 -15.46
CA SER A 19 10.09 -6.48 -15.36
C SER A 19 10.78 -5.12 -15.22
N VAL A 20 10.09 -3.97 -15.13
CA VAL A 20 10.80 -2.69 -14.90
C VAL A 20 10.19 -1.85 -13.79
N ARG A 21 8.86 -1.71 -13.75
CA ARG A 21 8.18 -0.88 -12.73
C ARG A 21 8.14 -1.51 -11.34
N CYS A 22 8.05 -2.84 -11.26
CA CYS A 22 8.13 -3.55 -9.98
C CYS A 22 9.55 -3.53 -9.39
N VAL A 23 10.58 -3.36 -10.22
CA VAL A 23 11.99 -3.32 -9.78
C VAL A 23 12.26 -2.06 -8.97
N SER A 24 11.72 -0.90 -9.37
CA SER A 24 11.81 0.33 -8.58
C SER A 24 11.08 0.23 -7.23
N ALA A 25 9.95 -0.48 -7.17
CA ALA A 25 9.26 -0.78 -5.92
C ALA A 25 10.03 -1.78 -5.04
N LEU A 26 10.74 -2.73 -5.66
CA LEU A 26 11.68 -3.67 -5.03
C LEU A 26 12.95 -2.99 -4.50
N ASP A 27 13.41 -1.90 -5.14
CA ASP A 27 14.56 -1.11 -4.67
C ASP A 27 14.17 -0.13 -3.56
N ALA A 28 13.02 0.56 -3.66
CA ALA A 28 12.45 1.34 -2.56
C ALA A 28 12.16 0.48 -1.32
N ALA A 29 11.82 -0.79 -1.56
CA ALA A 29 11.63 -1.83 -0.56
C ALA A 29 12.89 -2.27 0.20
N ARG A 30 14.09 -1.97 -0.30
CA ARG A 30 15.35 -2.26 0.41
C ARG A 30 15.60 -1.26 1.53
N ASP A 31 15.00 -0.07 1.45
CA ASP A 31 15.01 0.96 2.48
C ASP A 31 13.67 1.01 3.21
N SER A 32 13.45 0.13 4.19
CA SER A 32 12.45 0.26 5.28
C SER A 32 11.03 0.80 4.92
N ASP A 33 10.59 0.76 3.67
CA ASP A 33 9.28 1.28 3.28
C ASP A 33 8.26 0.16 3.48
N ASP A 34 7.74 0.13 4.69
CA ASP A 34 6.69 -0.79 5.13
C ASP A 34 5.48 -0.76 4.17
N ASN A 35 5.21 0.37 3.52
CA ASN A 35 4.10 0.47 2.56
C ASN A 35 4.26 -0.51 1.39
N ALA A 36 5.49 -0.79 0.97
CA ALA A 36 5.77 -1.72 -0.12
C ALA A 36 5.42 -3.18 0.22
N LEU A 37 5.15 -3.52 1.48
CA LEU A 37 4.68 -4.85 1.88
C LEU A 37 3.16 -4.97 1.89
N VAL A 38 2.43 -3.85 2.01
CA VAL A 38 0.98 -3.85 2.25
C VAL A 38 0.17 -3.26 1.12
N LEU A 39 0.78 -2.45 0.25
CA LEU A 39 0.15 -1.83 -0.90
C LEU A 39 0.44 -2.58 -2.19
N THR A 40 -0.48 -2.47 -3.15
CA THR A 40 -0.19 -2.85 -4.54
C THR A 40 0.83 -1.89 -5.15
N CYS A 41 1.45 -2.28 -6.27
CA CYS A 41 2.38 -1.39 -6.99
C CYS A 41 1.73 -0.05 -7.37
N ASP A 42 0.48 -0.09 -7.85
CA ASP A 42 -0.26 1.12 -8.24
C ASP A 42 -0.55 2.02 -7.04
N GLN A 43 -0.97 1.43 -5.92
CA GLN A 43 -1.23 2.17 -4.68
C GLN A 43 0.05 2.79 -4.10
N LEU A 44 1.14 2.04 -4.09
CA LEU A 44 2.44 2.52 -3.64
C LEU A 44 2.93 3.68 -4.51
N GLN A 45 2.75 3.58 -5.83
CA GLN A 45 3.08 4.64 -6.76
C GLN A 45 2.28 5.91 -6.46
N GLN A 46 0.97 5.80 -6.27
CA GLN A 46 0.11 6.94 -5.93
C GLN A 46 0.54 7.63 -4.62
N VAL A 47 0.86 6.86 -3.58
CA VAL A 47 1.33 7.41 -2.30
C VAL A 47 2.68 8.12 -2.46
N ASN A 48 3.60 7.55 -3.24
CA ASN A 48 4.90 8.16 -3.50
C ASN A 48 4.81 9.42 -4.35
N ASP A 49 3.90 9.46 -5.34
CA ASP A 49 3.67 10.65 -6.15
C ASP A 49 3.04 11.76 -5.32
N PHE A 50 2.12 11.43 -4.41
CA PHE A 50 1.57 12.38 -3.46
C PHE A 50 2.61 12.90 -2.47
N ARG A 51 3.53 12.04 -1.98
CA ARG A 51 4.66 12.48 -1.14
C ARG A 51 5.51 13.53 -1.87
N LYS A 52 5.90 13.24 -3.12
CA LYS A 52 6.66 14.20 -3.94
C LYS A 52 5.91 15.49 -4.18
N LEU A 53 4.60 15.42 -4.38
CA LEU A 53 3.75 16.60 -4.52
C LEU A 53 3.84 17.47 -3.25
N LEU A 54 3.67 16.88 -2.07
CA LEU A 54 3.80 17.60 -0.80
C LEU A 54 5.20 18.20 -0.62
N ASP A 55 6.26 17.44 -0.91
CA ASP A 55 7.65 17.92 -0.80
C ASP A 55 7.94 19.13 -1.71
N SER A 56 7.21 19.27 -2.82
CA SER A 56 7.34 20.38 -3.78
C SER A 56 6.36 21.53 -3.56
N THR A 57 5.43 21.39 -2.61
CA THR A 57 4.36 22.37 -2.35
C THR A 57 4.71 23.22 -1.13
N GLU A 58 4.38 24.51 -1.17
CA GLU A 58 4.53 25.39 -0.01
C GLU A 58 3.64 24.98 1.17
N ASP A 59 4.10 25.19 2.40
CA ASP A 59 3.43 24.73 3.62
C ASP A 59 1.97 25.22 3.76
N THR A 60 1.65 26.41 3.22
CA THR A 60 0.29 26.96 3.25
C THR A 60 -0.69 26.14 2.42
N ASP A 61 -0.23 25.60 1.30
CA ASP A 61 -1.07 24.90 0.31
C ASP A 61 -1.08 23.39 0.57
N GLN A 62 -0.05 22.86 1.25
CA GLN A 62 0.00 21.46 1.66
C GLN A 62 -1.22 21.05 2.50
N LEU A 63 -1.70 21.93 3.40
CA LEU A 63 -2.85 21.62 4.24
C LEU A 63 -4.12 21.44 3.39
N GLN A 64 -4.30 22.28 2.36
CA GLN A 64 -5.41 22.14 1.44
C GLN A 64 -5.32 20.85 0.63
N LEU A 65 -4.13 20.51 0.12
CA LEU A 65 -3.91 19.22 -0.56
C LEU A 65 -4.21 18.02 0.34
N CYS A 66 -3.83 18.10 1.62
CA CYS A 66 -4.17 17.07 2.60
C CYS A 66 -5.69 16.97 2.80
N ALA A 67 -6.39 18.11 2.90
CA ALA A 67 -7.85 18.14 3.05
C ALA A 67 -8.54 17.47 1.86
N GLU A 68 -8.17 17.84 0.63
CA GLU A 68 -8.74 17.26 -0.60
C GLU A 68 -8.51 15.76 -0.66
N LYS A 69 -7.29 15.30 -0.35
CA LYS A 69 -6.98 13.88 -0.32
C LYS A 69 -7.72 13.14 0.81
N CYS A 70 -7.97 13.78 1.96
CA CYS A 70 -8.79 13.21 3.02
C CYS A 70 -10.24 12.99 2.57
N SER A 71 -10.85 13.99 1.92
CA SER A 71 -12.22 13.88 1.39
C SER A 71 -12.32 12.81 0.29
N GLU A 72 -11.32 12.74 -0.61
CA GLU A 72 -11.21 11.68 -1.63
C GLU A 72 -11.19 10.28 -0.99
N LEU A 73 -10.31 10.07 0.00
CA LEU A 73 -10.18 8.80 0.69
C LEU A 73 -11.44 8.42 1.48
N LEU A 74 -12.12 9.40 2.08
CA LEU A 74 -13.40 9.18 2.73
C LEU A 74 -14.50 8.76 1.76
N GLY A 75 -14.49 9.27 0.53
CA GLY A 75 -15.43 8.87 -0.53
C GLY A 75 -15.38 7.39 -0.88
N HIS A 76 -14.24 6.73 -0.65
CA HIS A 76 -14.04 5.30 -0.91
C HIS A 76 -14.32 4.38 0.29
N GLY A 77 -14.61 4.93 1.47
CA GLY A 77 -14.95 4.20 2.68
C GLY A 77 -13.82 3.33 3.25
N THR A 78 -14.16 2.32 4.05
CA THR A 78 -13.19 1.45 4.76
C THR A 78 -12.50 0.42 3.87
N SER A 79 -12.89 0.31 2.59
CA SER A 79 -12.30 -0.65 1.64
C SER A 79 -10.80 -0.41 1.37
N LEU A 80 -10.32 0.80 1.66
CA LEU A 80 -8.96 1.25 1.41
C LEU A 80 -8.15 1.48 2.70
N GLN A 81 -8.46 0.82 3.82
CA GLN A 81 -7.78 1.03 5.11
C GLN A 81 -6.24 1.05 5.02
N LEU A 82 -5.61 0.08 4.33
CA LEU A 82 -4.15 0.07 4.19
C LEU A 82 -3.60 1.29 3.45
N LEU A 83 -4.35 1.75 2.43
CA LEU A 83 -4.01 2.94 1.65
C LEU A 83 -4.25 4.22 2.46
N ILE A 84 -5.36 4.32 3.19
CA ILE A 84 -5.66 5.43 4.10
C ILE A 84 -4.54 5.59 5.12
N ALA A 85 -4.10 4.50 5.75
CA ALA A 85 -3.00 4.54 6.70
C ALA A 85 -1.66 4.96 6.06
N ALA A 86 -1.41 4.57 4.80
CA ALA A 86 -0.22 5.00 4.08
C ALA A 86 -0.24 6.50 3.76
N TYR A 87 -1.38 7.04 3.35
CA TYR A 87 -1.56 8.47 3.14
C TYR A 87 -1.47 9.26 4.45
N ASP A 88 -2.09 8.77 5.53
CA ASP A 88 -2.01 9.39 6.86
C ASP A 88 -0.55 9.50 7.36
N ASP A 89 0.27 8.46 7.15
CA ASP A 89 1.70 8.50 7.49
C ASP A 89 2.45 9.56 6.66
N VAL A 90 2.17 9.66 5.35
CA VAL A 90 2.80 10.65 4.47
C VAL A 90 2.39 12.08 4.86
N MET A 91 1.10 12.34 5.07
CA MET A 91 0.61 13.65 5.48
C MET A 91 1.16 14.05 6.86
N SER A 92 1.20 13.11 7.82
CA SER A 92 1.74 13.35 9.16
C SER A 92 3.24 13.66 9.16
N ALA A 93 3.99 13.10 8.20
CA ALA A 93 5.42 13.30 8.09
C ALA A 93 5.78 14.59 7.34
N ALA A 94 5.04 14.92 6.28
CA ALA A 94 5.37 16.02 5.38
C ALA A 94 4.66 17.34 5.71
N CYS A 95 3.42 17.31 6.22
CA CYS A 95 2.61 18.51 6.41
C CYS A 95 2.47 18.90 7.89
N CYS A 96 3.10 20.01 8.29
CA CYS A 96 3.00 20.54 9.66
C CYS A 96 1.56 20.93 10.03
N GLY A 97 0.82 21.55 9.10
CA GLY A 97 -0.57 21.95 9.31
C GLY A 97 -1.48 20.75 9.59
N TYR A 98 -1.32 19.67 8.83
CA TYR A 98 -2.05 18.42 9.03
C TYR A 98 -1.76 17.83 10.41
N LYS A 99 -0.47 17.77 10.79
CA LYS A 99 -0.05 17.25 12.08
C LYS A 99 -0.63 18.03 13.25
N ASN A 100 -0.67 19.36 13.14
CA ASN A 100 -1.30 20.22 14.14
C ASN A 100 -2.80 19.95 14.21
N LYS A 101 -3.49 19.88 13.06
CA LYS A 101 -4.91 19.58 12.97
C LYS A 101 -5.28 18.25 13.63
N LYS A 102 -4.45 17.23 13.44
CA LYS A 102 -4.63 15.90 14.06
C LYS A 102 -4.46 15.90 15.60
N GLN A 103 -3.73 16.88 16.14
CA GLN A 103 -3.49 17.03 17.58
C GLN A 103 -4.47 17.98 18.27
N GLU A 104 -5.20 18.80 17.50
CA GLU A 104 -6.27 19.64 18.03
C GLU A 104 -7.31 18.75 18.73
N LYS A 105 -7.63 19.09 19.98
CA LYS A 105 -8.70 18.42 20.72
C LYS A 105 -10.02 18.96 20.21
N VAL A 106 -10.87 18.08 19.73
CA VAL A 106 -12.25 18.40 19.34
C VAL A 106 -13.06 18.70 20.59
N ASP A 107 -13.55 19.93 20.72
CA ASP A 107 -14.58 20.25 21.70
C ASP A 107 -15.92 19.63 21.26
N ASN A 108 -16.57 18.93 22.19
CA ASN A 108 -17.66 17.96 21.97
C ASN A 108 -18.99 18.50 21.37
N ASN A 109 -19.03 19.69 20.79
CA ASN A 109 -20.27 20.30 20.29
C ASN A 109 -20.06 21.08 19.00
N ALA A 110 -19.94 20.35 17.89
CA ALA A 110 -20.33 20.81 16.56
C ALA A 110 -20.52 19.56 15.68
N GLU A 111 -21.23 19.72 14.56
CA GLU A 111 -21.25 18.73 13.48
C GLU A 111 -19.85 18.12 13.31
N ARG A 112 -19.78 16.79 13.24
CA ARG A 112 -18.49 16.09 13.14
C ARG A 112 -17.76 16.62 11.90
N ASP A 113 -16.68 17.39 12.13
CA ASP A 113 -15.84 17.93 11.08
C ASP A 113 -15.38 16.77 10.18
N GLU A 114 -15.21 17.02 8.90
CA GLU A 114 -14.72 16.01 7.97
C GLU A 114 -13.34 15.49 8.41
N TRP A 115 -12.54 16.36 9.03
CA TRP A 115 -11.29 15.99 9.70
C TRP A 115 -11.49 14.95 10.80
N ASP A 116 -12.47 15.13 11.69
CA ASP A 116 -12.73 14.18 12.78
C ASP A 116 -13.16 12.81 12.25
N ARG A 117 -13.98 12.83 11.19
CA ARG A 117 -14.36 11.60 10.49
C ARG A 117 -13.14 10.93 9.87
N TYR A 118 -12.29 11.69 9.18
CA TYR A 118 -11.06 11.16 8.59
C TYR A 118 -10.13 10.59 9.65
N PHE A 119 -9.81 11.34 10.71
CA PHE A 119 -8.88 10.90 11.75
C PHE A 119 -9.39 9.66 12.49
N GLY A 120 -10.71 9.52 12.69
CA GLY A 120 -11.31 8.30 13.21
C GLY A 120 -11.04 7.09 12.30
N VAL A 121 -11.23 7.25 10.98
CA VAL A 121 -10.95 6.20 9.99
C VAL A 121 -9.45 5.91 9.90
N ALA A 122 -8.61 6.94 9.85
CA ALA A 122 -7.15 6.84 9.77
C ALA A 122 -6.56 6.12 10.99
N THR A 123 -7.08 6.40 12.19
CA THR A 123 -6.65 5.71 13.43
C THR A 123 -6.97 4.21 13.37
N SER A 124 -8.19 3.85 12.94
CA SER A 124 -8.56 2.43 12.75
C SER A 124 -7.71 1.77 11.66
N ALA A 125 -7.49 2.48 10.55
CA ALA A 125 -6.66 2.04 9.45
C ALA A 125 -5.20 1.79 9.86
N ALA A 126 -4.63 2.64 10.73
CA ALA A 126 -3.28 2.49 11.26
C ALA A 126 -3.15 1.21 12.10
N GLU A 127 -4.15 0.87 12.91
CA GLU A 127 -4.16 -0.40 13.67
C GLU A 127 -4.20 -1.61 12.73
N VAL A 128 -5.03 -1.54 11.68
CA VAL A 128 -5.13 -2.59 10.66
C VAL A 128 -3.80 -2.77 9.93
N LYS A 129 -3.18 -1.66 9.50
CA LYS A 129 -1.87 -1.67 8.83
C LYS A 129 -0.79 -2.24 9.74
N SER A 130 -0.74 -1.85 11.01
CA SER A 130 0.23 -2.36 11.98
C SER A 130 0.11 -3.88 12.17
N ASN A 131 -1.11 -4.40 12.32
CA ASN A 131 -1.36 -5.84 12.43
C ASN A 131 -0.94 -6.59 11.17
N CYS A 132 -1.29 -6.06 9.99
CA CYS A 132 -0.90 -6.63 8.70
C CYS A 132 0.64 -6.66 8.55
N LEU A 133 1.30 -5.53 8.78
CA LEU A 133 2.76 -5.41 8.69
C LEU A 133 3.47 -6.35 9.65
N SER A 134 3.00 -6.49 10.89
CA SER A 134 3.60 -7.40 11.85
C SER A 134 3.61 -8.84 11.34
N ALA A 135 2.51 -9.30 10.75
CA ALA A 135 2.44 -10.63 10.14
C ALA A 135 3.34 -10.75 8.91
N LEU A 136 3.27 -9.78 7.98
CA LEU A 136 4.03 -9.83 6.74
C LEU A 136 5.55 -9.69 6.97
N LYS A 137 5.99 -8.90 7.95
CA LYS A 137 7.40 -8.83 8.36
C LYS A 137 7.90 -10.16 8.92
N ALA A 138 7.10 -10.83 9.76
CA ALA A 138 7.44 -12.15 10.28
C ALA A 138 7.62 -13.17 9.14
N VAL A 139 6.73 -13.12 8.15
CA VAL A 139 6.81 -13.96 6.95
C VAL A 139 8.02 -13.60 6.10
N ALA A 140 8.26 -12.32 5.81
CA ALA A 140 9.41 -11.87 5.04
C ALA A 140 10.74 -12.30 5.68
N THR A 141 10.81 -12.26 7.02
CA THR A 141 11.99 -12.70 7.79
C THR A 141 12.23 -14.21 7.68
N ARG A 142 11.16 -15.01 7.58
CA ARG A 142 11.24 -16.48 7.61
C ARG A 142 11.31 -17.10 6.22
N TRP A 143 10.54 -16.58 5.29
CA TRP A 143 10.29 -17.16 3.96
C TRP A 143 10.80 -16.29 2.82
N GLY A 144 11.33 -15.10 3.11
CA GLY A 144 11.80 -14.16 2.11
C GLY A 144 10.75 -13.12 1.73
N ARG A 145 11.24 -11.94 1.33
CA ARG A 145 10.40 -10.77 1.00
C ARG A 145 9.70 -10.95 -0.34
N GLU A 146 10.35 -11.64 -1.28
CA GLU A 146 9.83 -12.01 -2.59
C GLU A 146 8.55 -12.86 -2.49
N VAL A 147 8.47 -13.74 -1.48
CA VAL A 147 7.26 -14.55 -1.25
C VAL A 147 6.09 -13.64 -0.82
N VAL A 148 6.36 -12.69 0.08
CA VAL A 148 5.35 -11.73 0.53
C VAL A 148 4.86 -10.84 -0.61
N LEU A 149 5.75 -10.42 -1.50
CA LEU A 149 5.39 -9.59 -2.66
C LEU A 149 4.65 -10.38 -3.75
N HIS A 150 4.93 -11.68 -3.89
CA HIS A 150 4.29 -12.51 -4.90
C HIS A 150 2.82 -12.79 -4.58
N TYR A 151 2.47 -12.95 -3.31
CA TYR A 151 1.11 -13.27 -2.88
C TYR A 151 0.36 -12.06 -2.32
N PRO A 152 -0.91 -11.80 -2.71
CA PRO A 152 -1.68 -10.64 -2.26
C PRO A 152 -2.24 -10.79 -0.83
N TRP A 153 -1.43 -11.26 0.11
CA TRP A 153 -1.83 -11.58 1.49
C TRP A 153 -2.30 -10.37 2.29
N ALA A 154 -1.81 -9.18 1.97
CA ALA A 154 -2.25 -7.93 2.59
C ALA A 154 -3.76 -7.69 2.45
N SER A 155 -4.43 -8.27 1.46
CA SER A 155 -5.88 -8.14 1.24
C SER A 155 -6.76 -9.12 2.03
N LYS A 156 -6.18 -10.13 2.71
CA LYS A 156 -6.92 -11.29 3.24
C LYS A 156 -7.49 -11.09 4.66
N GLY A 157 -7.18 -9.97 5.31
CA GLY A 157 -7.72 -9.57 6.60
C GLY A 157 -7.08 -10.24 7.82
N LYS A 158 -7.49 -9.76 9.01
CA LYS A 158 -6.84 -10.04 10.31
C LYS A 158 -6.69 -11.52 10.65
N TYR A 159 -7.75 -12.32 10.45
CA TYR A 159 -7.70 -13.76 10.74
C TYR A 159 -6.62 -14.46 9.91
N PHE A 160 -6.56 -14.15 8.61
CA PHE A 160 -5.57 -14.73 7.71
C PHE A 160 -4.15 -14.31 8.09
N TRP A 161 -3.92 -13.04 8.43
CA TRP A 161 -2.60 -12.56 8.86
C TRP A 161 -2.10 -13.27 10.12
N ASN A 162 -2.99 -13.51 11.09
CA ASN A 162 -2.64 -14.26 12.30
C ASN A 162 -2.24 -15.71 11.97
N LEU A 163 -3.03 -16.38 11.11
CA LEU A 163 -2.72 -17.73 10.65
C LEU A 163 -1.38 -17.78 9.90
N LEU A 164 -1.15 -16.82 9.00
CA LEU A 164 0.06 -16.71 8.21
C LEU A 164 1.30 -16.47 9.09
N ARG A 165 1.19 -15.60 10.09
CA ARG A 165 2.24 -15.38 11.08
C ARG A 165 2.54 -16.65 11.87
N ALA A 166 1.51 -17.37 12.34
CA ALA A 166 1.69 -18.64 13.04
C ALA A 166 2.38 -19.67 12.14
N ALA A 167 1.95 -19.79 10.88
CA ALA A 167 2.57 -20.68 9.91
C ALA A 167 4.06 -20.37 9.70
N ALA A 168 4.42 -19.09 9.52
CA ALA A 168 5.82 -18.67 9.36
C ALA A 168 6.69 -18.95 10.59
N LEU A 169 6.11 -18.95 11.79
CA LEU A 169 6.84 -19.29 13.02
C LEU A 169 7.08 -20.79 13.16
N HIS A 170 6.16 -21.63 12.68
CA HIS A 170 6.24 -23.09 12.81
C HIS A 170 6.89 -23.79 11.63
N VAL A 171 6.88 -23.19 10.44
CA VAL A 171 7.45 -23.74 9.22
C VAL A 171 8.69 -22.91 8.84
N PRO A 172 9.90 -23.43 9.06
CA PRO A 172 11.14 -22.65 8.92
C PRO A 172 11.51 -22.33 7.47
N THR A 173 10.98 -23.06 6.49
CA THR A 173 11.31 -22.89 5.07
C THR A 173 10.08 -22.94 4.19
N TRP A 174 9.97 -21.97 3.28
CA TRP A 174 8.95 -21.98 2.23
C TRP A 174 9.43 -22.84 1.06
N LEU A 175 8.91 -24.06 0.97
CA LEU A 175 9.11 -24.91 -0.19
C LEU A 175 8.14 -24.44 -1.28
N MET A 176 8.62 -23.58 -2.19
CA MET A 176 7.86 -23.29 -3.42
C MET A 176 7.49 -24.62 -4.09
N PRO A 177 6.21 -24.85 -4.43
CA PRO A 177 5.90 -25.87 -5.42
C PRO A 177 6.68 -25.49 -6.68
N ARG A 178 7.52 -26.39 -7.18
CA ARG A 178 8.11 -26.25 -8.51
C ARG A 178 6.96 -26.26 -9.51
N TRP A 179 6.45 -25.09 -9.86
CA TRP A 179 5.59 -24.92 -11.03
C TRP A 179 6.53 -25.02 -12.24
N TYR A 180 6.57 -26.21 -12.84
CA TYR A 180 7.16 -26.49 -14.14
C TYR A 180 6.23 -26.02 -15.26
#